data_AF-A0A2V7KS99-F1
#
_entry.id   AF-A0A2V7KS99-F1
#
_cell.length_a   1.000
_cell.length_b   1.000
_cell.length_c   1.000
_cell.angle_alpha   90.00
_cell.angle_beta   90.00
_cell.angle_gamma   90.00
#
_symmetry.space_group_name_H-M   'P 1'
#
loop_
_entity.id
_entity.type
_entity.pdbx_description
1 polymer ?
#
loop_
_entity_poly.entity_id
_entity_poly.type
_entity_poly.pdbx_seq_one_letter_code
_entity_poly.pdbx_strand_id
1 'polypeptide(L)'
;MAAFLPRPTHLEIRIQPNGARIGSPLGVQPIVEVRDSYGRVVKDAVPVTVALASGDGHLLGTVVVNAVDGVARFTDLRLTGGYGAKTLTFTSPGLRSATADSMDLSPAVRSRLDRPDDITGSQVHVIYVLPRGATDRELDTKVDIANSVAAFQGWLARATRMQIRFDLYQGDLDVSFFELSRPDSEMRLFGAFVVTEIERELAGAGVIQQDKRYLIYYGGGTAAFVCGGAAWPPIVEGQVAAIYLGACPGELASGPNDSPGYWEFAALHDLLHTLGIVSSAAPHHTANSWGHVPEPEDLMYGGGTSPWEPTTVDVNGDDYFSPNLPDSLSNLATNVFVEPVAATVAAASAPAGVHPRISSILPAHSPFPKP
;
A
#
# COMPACT_ATOMS: atom_id res chain seq x y z
N MET A 1 -56.98 28.46 -4.85
CA MET A 1 -55.53 28.69 -4.73
C MET A 1 -54.84 27.33 -4.75
N ALA A 2 -54.07 27.01 -5.79
CA ALA A 2 -53.22 25.83 -5.75
C ALA A 2 -52.13 26.07 -4.71
N ALA A 3 -52.02 25.21 -3.70
CA ALA A 3 -50.92 25.27 -2.74
C ALA A 3 -49.62 25.09 -3.52
N PHE A 4 -48.74 26.09 -3.46
CA PHE A 4 -47.41 26.00 -4.04
C PHE A 4 -46.64 24.99 -3.19
N LEU A 5 -46.61 23.73 -3.62
CA LEU A 5 -45.77 22.73 -2.96
C LEU A 5 -44.32 23.19 -3.13
N PRO A 6 -43.55 23.32 -2.04
CA PRO A 6 -42.15 23.70 -2.13
C PRO A 6 -41.42 22.65 -2.98
N ARG A 7 -40.74 23.10 -4.04
CA ARG A 7 -39.99 22.23 -4.93
C ARG A 7 -38.51 22.28 -4.56
N PRO A 8 -37.83 21.14 -4.49
CA PRO A 8 -36.40 21.13 -4.22
C PRO A 8 -35.66 21.78 -5.39
N THR A 9 -34.68 22.62 -5.08
CA THR A 9 -33.86 23.31 -6.09
C THR A 9 -32.37 23.10 -5.88
N HIS A 10 -31.94 22.90 -4.63
CA HIS A 10 -30.53 22.75 -4.31
C HIS A 10 -30.32 21.94 -3.03
N LEU A 11 -29.08 21.50 -2.87
CA LEU A 11 -28.55 20.98 -1.62
C LEU A 11 -27.88 22.11 -0.84
N GLU A 12 -27.94 22.05 0.48
CA GLU A 12 -27.20 22.93 1.37
C GLU A 12 -26.58 22.11 2.51
N ILE A 13 -25.30 22.37 2.80
CA ILE A 13 -24.60 21.70 3.88
C ILE A 13 -24.94 22.42 5.18
N ARG A 14 -25.62 21.73 6.09
CA ARG A 14 -25.98 22.27 7.40
C ARG A 14 -24.90 22.05 8.45
N ILE A 15 -24.28 20.87 8.42
CA ILE A 15 -23.09 20.58 9.24
C ILE A 15 -21.96 20.28 8.27
N GLN A 16 -20.95 21.15 8.29
CA GLN A 16 -19.74 20.96 7.50
C GLN A 16 -18.97 19.74 8.02
N PRO A 17 -18.41 18.91 7.12
CA PRO A 17 -17.42 17.95 7.54
C PRO A 17 -16.18 18.68 8.06
N ASN A 18 -15.44 18.06 8.97
CA ASN A 18 -14.10 18.52 9.29
C ASN A 18 -13.08 17.41 9.05
N GLY A 19 -11.82 17.79 9.10
CA GLY A 19 -10.70 16.89 8.82
C GLY A 19 -10.66 15.68 9.74
N ALA A 20 -9.79 14.74 9.38
CA ALA A 20 -9.46 13.60 10.22
C ALA A 20 -7.98 13.27 10.09
N ARG A 21 -7.57 12.27 10.85
CA ARG A 21 -6.40 11.48 10.44
C ARG A 21 -6.79 10.69 9.20
N ILE A 22 -5.83 10.43 8.33
CA ILE A 22 -6.01 9.49 7.23
C ILE A 22 -6.66 8.19 7.75
N GLY A 23 -7.64 7.67 7.00
CA GLY A 23 -8.39 6.42 7.26
C GLY A 23 -9.35 6.44 8.43
N SER A 24 -9.16 7.33 9.40
CA SER A 24 -10.10 7.54 10.49
C SER A 24 -11.40 8.19 10.00
N PRO A 25 -12.55 7.93 10.66
CA PRO A 25 -13.78 8.67 10.41
C PRO A 25 -13.54 10.18 10.51
N LEU A 26 -14.18 10.95 9.62
CA LEU A 26 -14.22 12.42 9.74
C LEU A 26 -14.64 12.80 11.16
N GLY A 27 -13.91 13.74 11.78
CA GLY A 27 -14.18 14.14 13.17
C GLY A 27 -15.60 14.68 13.37
N VAL A 28 -16.14 15.30 12.32
CA VAL A 28 -17.52 15.76 12.17
C VAL A 28 -18.01 15.24 10.83
N GLN A 29 -19.10 14.48 10.87
CA GLN A 29 -19.74 13.93 9.68
C GLN A 29 -20.73 14.95 9.09
N PRO A 30 -20.81 15.06 7.76
CA PRO A 30 -21.63 16.07 7.12
C PRO A 30 -23.12 15.77 7.21
N ILE A 31 -23.92 16.82 7.35
CA ILE A 31 -25.39 16.76 7.22
C ILE A 31 -25.81 17.70 6.10
N VAL A 32 -26.54 17.16 5.12
CA VAL A 32 -26.99 17.89 3.93
C VAL A 32 -28.50 17.99 3.94
N GLU A 33 -29.02 19.18 3.67
CA GLU A 33 -30.44 19.46 3.55
C GLU A 33 -30.84 19.68 2.09
N VAL A 34 -32.03 19.20 1.75
CA VAL A 34 -32.69 19.44 0.47
C VAL A 34 -33.56 20.69 0.62
N ARG A 35 -33.29 21.74 -0.16
CA ARG A 35 -33.94 23.05 0.01
C ARG A 35 -34.63 23.57 -1.25
N ASP A 36 -35.70 24.33 -1.04
CA ASP A 36 -36.38 25.08 -2.10
C ASP A 36 -35.68 26.41 -2.43
N SER A 37 -36.18 27.14 -3.43
CA SER A 37 -35.60 28.43 -3.84
C SER A 37 -35.65 29.52 -2.77
N TYR A 38 -36.40 29.32 -1.69
CA TYR A 38 -36.52 30.23 -0.56
C TYR A 38 -35.67 29.80 0.65
N GLY A 39 -34.86 28.75 0.51
CA GLY A 39 -34.00 28.23 1.57
C GLY A 39 -34.74 27.37 2.61
N ARG A 40 -35.97 26.92 2.32
CA ARG A 40 -36.73 26.06 3.23
C ARG A 40 -36.46 24.59 2.93
N VAL A 41 -36.33 23.78 3.98
CA VAL A 41 -36.17 22.33 3.84
C VAL A 41 -37.43 21.72 3.20
N VAL A 42 -37.22 20.94 2.14
CA VAL A 42 -38.26 20.19 1.45
C VAL A 42 -38.15 18.74 1.88
N LYS A 43 -39.25 18.13 2.34
CA LYS A 43 -39.25 16.79 2.93
C LYS A 43 -39.14 15.63 1.91
N ASP A 44 -38.73 15.93 0.68
CA ASP A 44 -38.59 14.95 -0.37
C ASP A 44 -37.48 13.94 -0.02
N ALA A 45 -37.74 12.67 -0.31
CA ALA A 45 -36.74 11.62 -0.22
C ALA A 45 -35.98 11.55 -1.54
N VAL A 46 -34.79 12.16 -1.58
CA VAL A 46 -33.88 12.12 -2.73
C VAL A 46 -32.55 11.50 -2.32
N PRO A 47 -31.88 10.75 -3.21
CA PRO A 47 -30.54 10.25 -2.94
C PRO A 47 -29.55 11.42 -2.97
N VAL A 48 -28.77 11.56 -1.90
CA VAL A 48 -27.64 12.49 -1.82
C VAL A 48 -26.36 11.67 -1.92
N THR A 49 -25.59 11.91 -2.97
CA THR A 49 -24.30 11.28 -3.22
C THR A 49 -23.18 12.24 -2.84
N VAL A 50 -22.22 11.77 -2.06
CA VAL A 50 -20.99 12.50 -1.74
C VAL A 50 -19.82 11.97 -2.58
N ALA A 51 -18.95 12.87 -3.00
CA ALA A 51 -17.71 12.52 -3.69
C ALA A 51 -16.58 13.47 -3.28
N LEU A 52 -15.34 13.03 -3.43
CA LEU A 52 -14.17 13.91 -3.33
C LEU A 52 -14.20 14.91 -4.49
N ALA A 53 -14.21 16.20 -4.17
CA ALA A 53 -14.22 17.29 -5.15
C ALA A 53 -12.82 17.80 -5.46
N SER A 54 -11.92 17.80 -4.48
CA SER A 54 -10.50 18.14 -4.65
C SER A 54 -9.62 17.37 -3.67
N GLY A 55 -8.34 17.24 -4.03
CA GLY A 55 -7.36 16.39 -3.34
C GLY A 55 -7.25 15.02 -4.01
N ASP A 56 -6.23 14.28 -3.61
CA ASP A 56 -5.99 12.89 -3.99
C ASP A 56 -6.64 11.91 -2.99
N GLY A 57 -6.57 10.61 -3.30
CA GLY A 57 -7.08 9.53 -2.46
C GLY A 57 -8.54 9.17 -2.70
N HIS A 58 -9.13 8.44 -1.75
CA HIS A 58 -10.48 7.89 -1.87
C HIS A 58 -11.38 8.29 -0.70
N LEU A 59 -12.67 8.43 -1.00
CA LEU A 59 -13.73 8.55 0.00
C LEU A 59 -14.27 7.15 0.30
N LEU A 60 -14.21 6.75 1.57
CA LEU A 60 -14.73 5.47 2.05
C LEU A 60 -15.99 5.68 2.90
N GLY A 61 -16.69 4.59 3.21
CA GLY A 61 -17.95 4.59 3.97
C GLY A 61 -19.19 4.65 3.07
N THR A 62 -20.31 5.08 3.62
CA THR A 62 -21.59 5.13 2.92
C THR A 62 -21.70 6.42 2.09
N VAL A 63 -21.29 6.35 0.82
CA VAL A 63 -21.21 7.53 -0.08
C VAL A 63 -22.54 7.96 -0.71
N VAL A 64 -23.62 7.19 -0.51
CA VAL A 64 -24.98 7.55 -0.94
C VAL A 64 -25.94 7.39 0.23
N VAL A 65 -26.63 8.46 0.60
CA VAL A 65 -27.65 8.47 1.65
C VAL A 65 -28.94 9.06 1.11
N ASN A 66 -30.06 8.35 1.28
CA ASN A 66 -31.37 8.92 0.99
C ASN A 66 -31.76 9.94 2.06
N ALA A 67 -32.18 11.13 1.64
CA ALA A 67 -32.69 12.13 2.56
C ALA A 67 -33.99 11.64 3.23
N VAL A 68 -34.09 11.82 4.54
CA VAL A 68 -35.31 11.55 5.32
C VAL A 68 -35.78 12.88 5.90
N ASP A 69 -37.04 13.23 5.65
CA ASP A 69 -37.58 14.56 5.94
C ASP A 69 -36.72 15.70 5.36
N GLY A 70 -36.13 15.47 4.18
CA GLY A 70 -35.27 16.44 3.50
C GLY A 70 -33.86 16.54 4.05
N VAL A 71 -33.44 15.62 4.92
CA VAL A 71 -32.10 15.63 5.55
C VAL A 71 -31.37 14.32 5.26
N ALA A 72 -30.23 14.40 4.58
CA ALA A 72 -29.29 13.30 4.43
C ALA A 72 -28.19 13.41 5.51
N ARG A 73 -28.04 12.36 6.32
CA ARG A 73 -27.04 12.28 7.40
C ARG A 73 -26.00 11.22 7.06
N PHE A 74 -24.78 11.65 6.82
CA PHE A 74 -23.63 10.76 6.71
C PHE A 74 -23.09 10.45 8.12
N THR A 75 -22.56 9.25 8.34
CA THR A 75 -22.15 8.80 9.69
C THR A 75 -20.79 8.12 9.73
N ASP A 76 -20.25 7.70 8.59
CA ASP A 76 -19.10 6.81 8.49
C ASP A 76 -18.10 7.21 7.40
N LEU A 77 -18.18 8.44 6.88
CA LEU A 77 -17.25 8.89 5.85
C LEU A 77 -15.83 8.95 6.41
N ARG A 78 -14.88 8.48 5.60
CA ARG A 78 -13.43 8.48 5.86
C ARG A 78 -12.70 8.91 4.60
N LEU A 79 -11.52 9.49 4.76
CA LEU A 79 -10.67 9.93 3.66
C LEU A 79 -9.30 9.26 3.73
N THR A 80 -8.84 8.79 2.57
CA THR A 80 -7.47 8.30 2.36
C THR A 80 -6.70 9.22 1.40
N GLY A 81 -5.43 8.92 1.12
CA GLY A 81 -4.55 9.68 0.23
C GLY A 81 -3.61 10.65 0.96
N GLY A 82 -2.96 11.54 0.20
CA GLY A 82 -2.00 12.51 0.75
C GLY A 82 -2.61 13.53 1.73
N TYR A 83 -1.75 14.20 2.50
CA TYR A 83 -2.17 15.20 3.48
C TYR A 83 -2.64 16.52 2.88
N GLY A 84 -3.23 17.33 3.76
CA GLY A 84 -3.63 18.69 3.45
C GLY A 84 -5.07 18.79 2.96
N ALA A 85 -5.34 19.89 2.27
CA ALA A 85 -6.69 20.33 1.96
C ALA A 85 -7.45 19.36 1.03
N LYS A 86 -8.60 18.90 1.51
CA LYS A 86 -9.60 18.11 0.78
C LYS A 86 -10.92 18.86 0.77
N THR A 87 -11.71 18.69 -0.29
CA THR A 87 -13.09 19.15 -0.34
C THR A 87 -14.02 18.04 -0.79
N LEU A 88 -15.25 18.01 -0.27
CA LEU A 88 -16.30 17.09 -0.70
C LEU A 88 -17.37 17.85 -1.47
N THR A 89 -17.96 17.21 -2.47
CA THR A 89 -19.16 17.70 -3.16
C THR A 89 -20.31 16.74 -2.94
N PHE A 90 -21.50 17.32 -2.75
CA PHE A 90 -22.75 16.61 -2.56
C PHE A 90 -23.66 16.89 -3.75
N THR A 91 -24.17 15.83 -4.35
CA THR A 91 -24.97 15.89 -5.57
C THR A 91 -26.26 15.09 -5.40
N SER A 92 -27.31 15.52 -6.10
CA SER A 92 -28.57 14.81 -6.24
C SER A 92 -29.13 15.12 -7.64
N PRO A 93 -29.73 14.14 -8.35
CA PRO A 93 -30.29 14.38 -9.68
C PRO A 93 -31.24 15.58 -9.72
N GLY A 94 -31.02 16.49 -10.66
CA GLY A 94 -31.88 17.67 -10.88
C GLY A 94 -31.75 18.80 -9.84
N LEU A 95 -30.87 18.66 -8.84
CA LEU A 95 -30.62 19.70 -7.83
C LEU A 95 -29.24 20.33 -8.04
N ARG A 96 -29.12 21.63 -7.74
CA ARG A 96 -27.81 22.29 -7.64
C ARG A 96 -27.02 21.69 -6.48
N SER A 97 -25.76 21.32 -6.73
CA SER A 97 -24.86 20.70 -5.76
C SER A 97 -24.41 21.67 -4.66
N ALA A 98 -23.88 21.12 -3.57
CA ALA A 98 -23.19 21.85 -2.53
C ALA A 98 -21.76 21.30 -2.36
N THR A 99 -20.78 22.20 -2.23
CA THR A 99 -19.39 21.83 -1.94
C THR A 99 -19.08 22.22 -0.51
N ALA A 100 -18.46 21.32 0.25
CA ALA A 100 -18.02 21.57 1.61
C ALA A 100 -16.89 22.59 1.66
N ASP A 101 -16.71 23.20 2.83
CA ASP A 101 -15.49 23.94 3.12
C ASP A 101 -14.29 22.98 3.04
N SER A 102 -13.11 23.56 2.78
CA SER A 102 -11.87 22.78 2.80
C SER A 102 -11.61 22.23 4.20
N MET A 103 -11.18 20.99 4.25
CA MET A 103 -10.77 20.31 5.48
C MET A 103 -9.43 19.64 5.28
N ASP A 104 -8.60 19.64 6.32
CA ASP A 104 -7.26 19.05 6.23
C ASP A 104 -7.26 17.60 6.68
N LEU A 105 -6.64 16.74 5.87
CA LEU A 105 -6.26 15.41 6.30
C LEU A 105 -4.90 15.48 6.98
N SER A 106 -4.82 14.92 8.18
CA SER A 106 -3.61 14.92 9.01
C SER A 106 -2.88 13.57 9.00
N PRO A 107 -1.56 13.56 9.26
CA PRO A 107 -0.77 12.36 9.44
C PRO A 107 -1.36 11.30 10.37
N ALA A 108 -1.11 10.04 10.00
CA ALA A 108 -1.23 8.93 10.92
C ALA A 108 -0.36 9.20 12.16
N VAL A 109 -0.82 8.75 13.33
CA VAL A 109 0.05 8.73 14.52
C VAL A 109 1.04 7.61 14.32
N ARG A 110 2.32 7.83 14.64
CA ARG A 110 3.28 6.73 14.73
C ARG A 110 2.81 5.67 15.73
N SER A 111 2.86 4.40 15.35
CA SER A 111 2.75 3.28 16.30
C SER A 111 4.06 2.53 16.41
N ARG A 112 4.35 2.01 17.60
CA ARG A 112 5.46 1.06 17.83
C ARG A 112 4.98 -0.37 17.98
N LEU A 113 3.68 -0.58 17.81
CA LEU A 113 3.00 -1.84 17.92
C LEU A 113 2.24 -2.09 16.62
N ASP A 114 2.06 -3.37 16.33
CA ASP A 114 1.05 -3.87 15.43
C ASP A 114 -0.35 -3.52 15.97
N ARG A 115 -1.16 -2.83 15.17
CA ARG A 115 -2.52 -2.42 15.57
C ARG A 115 -3.51 -3.55 15.29
N PRO A 116 -4.75 -3.47 15.79
CA PRO A 116 -5.75 -4.49 15.51
C PRO A 116 -6.11 -4.56 14.01
N ASP A 117 -5.81 -5.68 13.37
CA ASP A 117 -6.08 -5.92 11.95
C ASP A 117 -7.57 -5.75 11.59
N ASP A 118 -7.85 -5.13 10.44
CA ASP A 118 -9.22 -4.98 9.90
C ASP A 118 -9.83 -6.32 9.44
N ILE A 119 -8.97 -7.26 9.06
CA ILE A 119 -9.35 -8.62 8.62
C ILE A 119 -8.53 -9.65 9.39
N THR A 120 -8.94 -10.91 9.34
CA THR A 120 -8.24 -11.99 10.05
C THR A 120 -7.42 -12.85 9.07
N GLY A 121 -6.42 -13.55 9.61
CA GLY A 121 -5.60 -14.53 8.89
C GLY A 121 -4.29 -13.94 8.37
N SER A 122 -3.61 -14.69 7.50
CA SER A 122 -2.26 -14.33 7.04
C SER A 122 -2.20 -13.00 6.29
N GLN A 123 -1.37 -12.09 6.79
CA GLN A 123 -1.16 -10.75 6.24
C GLN A 123 0.32 -10.35 6.27
N VAL A 124 0.68 -9.39 5.43
CA VAL A 124 1.99 -8.76 5.41
C VAL A 124 1.92 -7.46 6.21
N HIS A 125 2.67 -7.40 7.32
CA HIS A 125 2.83 -6.18 8.11
C HIS A 125 3.99 -5.34 7.59
N VAL A 126 3.86 -4.02 7.65
CA VAL A 126 4.91 -3.09 7.20
C VAL A 126 5.52 -2.38 8.40
N ILE A 127 6.86 -2.33 8.44
CA ILE A 127 7.59 -1.67 9.53
C ILE A 127 8.62 -0.71 8.96
N TYR A 128 8.58 0.54 9.44
CA TYR A 128 9.67 1.48 9.28
C TYR A 128 10.72 1.27 10.37
N VAL A 129 11.91 0.84 9.98
CA VAL A 129 12.99 0.50 10.92
C VAL A 129 14.13 1.49 10.79
N LEU A 130 14.59 2.03 11.92
CA LEU A 130 15.77 2.91 11.97
C LEU A 130 16.89 2.31 12.82
N PRO A 131 18.16 2.42 12.39
CA PRO A 131 19.28 2.23 13.30
C PRO A 131 19.24 3.24 14.44
N ARG A 132 19.78 2.88 15.61
CA ARG A 132 19.81 3.74 16.80
C ARG A 132 20.43 5.10 16.48
N GLY A 133 19.68 6.16 16.79
CA GLY A 133 20.15 7.53 16.63
C GLY A 133 20.27 8.01 15.18
N ALA A 134 19.71 7.27 14.22
CA ALA A 134 19.57 7.75 12.85
C ALA A 134 18.60 8.94 12.77
N THR A 135 18.79 9.82 11.78
CA THR A 135 17.83 10.88 11.50
C THR A 135 16.52 10.27 11.02
N ASP A 136 15.46 10.58 11.75
CA ASP A 136 14.13 10.11 11.44
C ASP A 136 13.45 11.00 10.39
N ARG A 137 13.05 10.39 9.28
CA ARG A 137 12.32 11.06 8.19
C ARG A 137 10.80 11.00 8.37
N GLU A 138 10.31 10.20 9.32
CA GLU A 138 8.91 9.99 9.64
C GLU A 138 8.10 9.33 8.52
N LEU A 139 8.73 8.45 7.73
CA LEU A 139 8.14 7.82 6.53
C LEU A 139 6.91 6.95 6.82
N ASP A 140 6.81 6.45 8.06
CA ASP A 140 5.64 5.73 8.58
C ASP A 140 4.41 6.64 8.75
N THR A 141 4.64 7.91 9.06
CA THR A 141 3.57 8.89 9.30
C THR A 141 3.41 9.89 8.18
N LYS A 142 4.27 9.90 7.15
CA LYS A 142 4.21 10.88 6.06
C LYS A 142 3.63 10.35 4.74
N VAL A 143 2.93 9.20 4.79
CA VAL A 143 2.41 8.41 3.65
C VAL A 143 3.47 7.92 2.65
N ASP A 144 4.75 8.24 2.79
CA ASP A 144 5.78 7.80 1.83
C ASP A 144 5.79 6.26 1.66
N ILE A 145 5.76 5.52 2.78
CA ILE A 145 5.71 4.05 2.76
C ILE A 145 4.36 3.58 2.21
N ALA A 146 3.26 4.21 2.61
CA ALA A 146 1.93 3.85 2.12
C ALA A 146 1.80 4.04 0.61
N ASN A 147 2.36 5.12 0.06
CA ASN A 147 2.39 5.39 -1.38
C ASN A 147 3.26 4.38 -2.12
N SER A 148 4.45 4.06 -1.59
CA SER A 148 5.32 3.01 -2.13
C SER A 148 4.60 1.66 -2.22
N VAL A 149 3.95 1.24 -1.13
CA VAL A 149 3.18 -0.01 -1.07
C VAL A 149 2.00 0.01 -2.04
N ALA A 150 1.24 1.10 -2.08
CA ALA A 150 0.12 1.24 -3.00
C ALA A 150 0.56 1.21 -4.48
N ALA A 151 1.70 1.82 -4.81
CA ALA A 151 2.23 1.88 -6.17
C ALA A 151 2.58 0.47 -6.70
N PHE A 152 3.39 -0.32 -5.96
CA PHE A 152 3.72 -1.68 -6.41
C PHE A 152 2.52 -2.63 -6.33
N GLN A 153 1.65 -2.47 -5.33
CA GLN A 153 0.42 -3.27 -5.22
C GLN A 153 -0.49 -3.02 -6.42
N GLY A 154 -0.66 -1.76 -6.80
CA GLY A 154 -1.44 -1.38 -7.97
C GLY A 154 -0.86 -1.96 -9.27
N TRP A 155 0.47 -2.00 -9.40
CA TRP A 155 1.12 -2.67 -10.52
C TRP A 155 0.87 -4.19 -10.50
N LEU A 156 1.07 -4.86 -9.36
CA LEU A 156 0.83 -6.29 -9.19
C LEU A 156 -0.62 -6.65 -9.56
N ALA A 157 -1.59 -5.89 -9.04
CA ALA A 157 -3.01 -6.04 -9.31
C ALA A 157 -3.35 -5.92 -10.80
N ARG A 158 -2.71 -4.99 -11.53
CA ARG A 158 -2.89 -4.84 -12.97
C ARG A 158 -2.25 -5.98 -13.75
N ALA A 159 -1.06 -6.43 -13.35
CA ALA A 159 -0.32 -7.49 -14.01
C ALA A 159 -0.99 -8.87 -13.82
N THR A 160 -1.57 -9.12 -12.65
CA THR A 160 -1.97 -10.49 -12.23
C THR A 160 -3.44 -10.65 -11.87
N ARG A 161 -4.17 -9.56 -11.62
CA ARG A 161 -5.49 -9.57 -10.93
C ARG A 161 -5.44 -10.12 -9.50
N MET A 162 -4.25 -10.27 -8.92
CA MET A 162 -4.03 -10.65 -7.53
C MET A 162 -3.46 -9.47 -6.74
N GLN A 163 -3.62 -9.49 -5.42
CA GLN A 163 -3.05 -8.51 -4.52
C GLN A 163 -2.47 -9.17 -3.27
N ILE A 164 -1.38 -8.60 -2.74
CA ILE A 164 -0.87 -8.99 -1.42
C ILE A 164 -1.86 -8.53 -0.35
N ARG A 165 -2.15 -9.40 0.61
CA ARG A 165 -2.95 -9.11 1.80
C ARG A 165 -2.10 -8.32 2.79
N PHE A 166 -2.05 -6.99 2.62
CA PHE A 166 -1.40 -6.14 3.61
C PHE A 166 -2.22 -6.04 4.88
N ASP A 167 -1.53 -5.82 5.98
CA ASP A 167 -2.12 -5.45 7.24
C ASP A 167 -2.68 -4.04 7.21
N LEU A 168 -3.97 -3.90 7.55
CA LEU A 168 -4.69 -2.64 7.51
C LEU A 168 -5.32 -2.38 8.88
N TYR A 169 -5.31 -1.10 9.27
CA TYR A 169 -6.01 -0.60 10.44
C TYR A 169 -6.94 0.55 10.04
N GLN A 170 -8.24 0.35 10.23
CA GLN A 170 -9.31 1.30 9.89
C GLN A 170 -9.36 1.69 8.40
N GLY A 171 -8.88 0.83 7.50
CA GLY A 171 -8.89 0.99 6.06
C GLY A 171 -7.59 1.50 5.46
N ASP A 172 -6.58 1.79 6.30
CA ASP A 172 -5.26 2.25 5.88
C ASP A 172 -4.19 1.21 6.17
N LEU A 173 -3.09 1.25 5.41
CA LEU A 173 -1.91 0.44 5.67
C LEU A 173 -1.41 0.67 7.11
N ASP A 174 -1.33 -0.40 7.90
CA ASP A 174 -0.75 -0.30 9.23
C ASP A 174 0.78 -0.34 9.12
N VAL A 175 1.40 0.82 9.35
CA VAL A 175 2.85 0.94 9.40
C VAL A 175 3.28 1.14 10.85
N SER A 176 4.03 0.19 11.38
CA SER A 176 4.67 0.31 12.69
C SER A 176 6.09 0.87 12.57
N PHE A 177 6.60 1.43 13.65
CA PHE A 177 7.93 2.00 13.76
C PHE A 177 8.77 1.22 14.78
N PHE A 178 10.00 0.92 14.40
CA PHE A 178 10.97 0.28 15.29
C PHE A 178 12.33 0.96 15.21
N GLU A 179 12.93 1.27 16.36
CA GLU A 179 14.33 1.72 16.43
C GLU A 179 15.18 0.56 16.94
N LEU A 180 16.17 0.14 16.15
CA LEU A 180 17.12 -0.90 16.52
C LEU A 180 17.96 -0.44 17.72
N SER A 181 18.45 -1.41 18.48
CA SER A 181 19.38 -1.14 19.59
C SER A 181 20.77 -0.73 19.09
N ARG A 182 21.11 -1.04 17.84
CA ARG A 182 22.43 -0.80 17.23
C ARG A 182 22.44 0.39 16.26
N PRO A 183 23.53 1.19 16.23
CA PRO A 183 23.68 2.28 15.26
C PRO A 183 24.00 1.74 13.87
N ASP A 184 23.82 2.57 12.83
CA ASP A 184 24.06 2.18 11.43
C ASP A 184 25.50 1.70 11.21
N SER A 185 26.48 2.32 11.88
CA SER A 185 27.90 1.94 11.80
C SER A 185 28.19 0.49 12.21
N GLU A 186 27.36 -0.09 13.08
CA GLU A 186 27.46 -1.50 13.48
C GLU A 186 26.63 -2.38 12.55
N MET A 187 25.40 -1.96 12.24
CA MET A 187 24.50 -2.70 11.34
C MET A 187 25.16 -2.96 9.98
N ARG A 188 25.83 -1.97 9.40
CA ARG A 188 26.49 -2.11 8.10
C ARG A 188 27.52 -3.24 8.04
N LEU A 189 28.15 -3.59 9.17
CA LEU A 189 29.18 -4.62 9.24
C LEU A 189 28.64 -6.02 8.99
N PHE A 190 27.33 -6.24 9.13
CA PHE A 190 26.68 -7.50 8.79
C PHE A 190 26.56 -7.72 7.27
N GLY A 191 26.85 -6.72 6.44
CA GLY A 191 26.86 -6.87 4.99
C GLY A 191 25.51 -7.34 4.45
N ALA A 192 25.49 -8.50 3.78
CA ALA A 192 24.25 -9.08 3.25
C ALA A 192 23.28 -9.57 4.35
N PHE A 193 23.76 -9.77 5.58
CA PHE A 193 23.00 -10.32 6.71
C PHE A 193 22.28 -9.26 7.57
N VAL A 194 22.21 -8.01 7.10
CA VAL A 194 21.50 -6.93 7.81
C VAL A 194 20.03 -7.31 8.07
N VAL A 195 19.34 -7.89 7.09
CA VAL A 195 17.95 -8.38 7.23
C VAL A 195 17.81 -9.39 8.36
N THR A 196 18.76 -10.32 8.49
CA THR A 196 18.74 -11.34 9.55
C THR A 196 18.89 -10.72 10.93
N GLU A 197 19.74 -9.68 11.07
CA GLU A 197 19.88 -8.98 12.35
C GLU A 197 18.66 -8.12 12.68
N ILE A 198 18.04 -7.48 11.67
CA ILE A 198 16.76 -6.78 11.85
C ILE A 198 15.69 -7.76 12.35
N GLU A 199 15.53 -8.91 11.69
CA GLU A 199 14.58 -9.94 12.10
C GLU A 199 14.85 -10.42 13.53
N ARG A 200 16.12 -10.64 13.89
CA ARG A 200 16.51 -11.03 15.24
C ARG A 200 16.09 -10.00 16.29
N GLU A 201 16.33 -8.72 16.06
CA GLU A 201 15.94 -7.67 17.02
C GLU A 201 14.41 -7.53 17.14
N LEU A 202 13.69 -7.60 16.01
CA LEU A 202 12.23 -7.59 15.99
C LEU A 202 11.64 -8.79 16.74
N ALA A 203 12.18 -9.99 16.50
CA ALA A 203 11.76 -11.21 17.21
C ALA A 203 12.08 -11.14 18.70
N GLY A 204 13.26 -10.64 19.07
CA GLY A 204 13.66 -10.43 20.46
C GLY A 204 12.78 -9.42 21.20
N ALA A 205 12.20 -8.46 20.47
CA ALA A 205 11.23 -7.50 20.99
C ALA A 205 9.77 -8.00 20.98
N GLY A 206 9.52 -9.22 20.48
CA GLY A 206 8.18 -9.80 20.40
C GLY A 206 7.30 -9.22 19.30
N VAL A 207 7.89 -8.58 18.28
CA VAL A 207 7.16 -8.01 17.13
C VAL A 207 6.74 -9.09 16.14
N ILE A 208 7.58 -10.11 15.95
CA ILE A 208 7.37 -11.15 14.94
C ILE A 208 6.32 -12.18 15.41
N GLN A 209 5.27 -12.33 14.62
CA GLN A 209 4.14 -13.26 14.82
C GLN A 209 4.17 -14.32 13.72
N GLN A 210 3.77 -15.55 14.02
CA GLN A 210 3.95 -16.71 13.12
C GLN A 210 3.11 -16.64 11.84
N ASP A 211 1.94 -16.02 11.91
CA ASP A 211 0.96 -15.91 10.83
C ASP A 211 1.17 -14.67 9.94
N LYS A 212 2.13 -13.81 10.28
CA LYS A 212 2.50 -12.64 9.49
C LYS A 212 3.79 -12.83 8.66
N ARG A 213 3.93 -11.97 7.65
CA ARG A 213 5.21 -11.67 6.98
C ARG A 213 5.48 -10.19 7.15
N TYR A 214 6.74 -9.79 7.03
CA TYR A 214 7.15 -8.43 7.35
C TYR A 214 7.91 -7.83 6.19
N LEU A 215 7.43 -6.69 5.70
CA LEU A 215 8.14 -5.83 4.76
C LEU A 215 8.73 -4.64 5.52
N ILE A 216 10.05 -4.53 5.50
CA ILE A 216 10.79 -3.52 6.24
C ILE A 216 11.31 -2.44 5.32
N TYR A 217 10.97 -1.20 5.63
CA TYR A 217 11.65 -0.03 5.10
C TYR A 217 12.75 0.35 6.10
N TYR A 218 13.99 -0.05 5.82
CA TYR A 218 15.12 0.19 6.74
C TYR A 218 15.88 1.45 6.36
N GLY A 219 15.88 2.47 7.24
CA GLY A 219 16.53 3.75 6.96
C GLY A 219 18.06 3.72 6.92
N GLY A 220 18.68 2.62 7.37
CA GLY A 220 20.12 2.44 7.32
C GLY A 220 20.62 1.87 6.00
N GLY A 221 21.91 1.56 5.95
CA GLY A 221 22.55 0.96 4.79
C GLY A 221 23.28 -0.34 5.12
N THR A 222 24.13 -0.76 4.21
CA THR A 222 24.96 -1.95 4.33
C THR A 222 26.37 -1.69 3.78
N ALA A 223 27.37 -2.46 4.23
CA ALA A 223 28.71 -2.47 3.63
C ALA A 223 28.81 -3.43 2.43
N ALA A 224 27.84 -4.33 2.25
CA ALA A 224 27.67 -5.07 1.01
C ALA A 224 26.92 -4.16 0.03
N PHE A 225 27.35 -4.08 -1.23
CA PHE A 225 26.66 -3.27 -2.24
C PHE A 225 25.34 -3.94 -2.66
N VAL A 226 24.37 -4.01 -1.75
CA VAL A 226 23.03 -4.59 -1.94
C VAL A 226 21.97 -3.59 -1.49
N CYS A 227 20.81 -3.60 -2.15
CA CYS A 227 19.73 -2.65 -1.89
C CYS A 227 18.64 -3.17 -0.96
N GLY A 228 18.71 -4.45 -0.63
CA GLY A 228 17.77 -5.12 0.24
C GLY A 228 18.24 -6.54 0.56
N GLY A 229 17.35 -7.30 1.17
CA GLY A 229 17.56 -8.69 1.53
C GLY A 229 16.29 -9.28 2.12
N ALA A 230 16.15 -10.59 2.02
CA ALA A 230 14.97 -11.29 2.49
C ALA A 230 15.30 -12.65 3.09
N ALA A 231 14.35 -13.19 3.84
CA ALA A 231 14.23 -14.63 4.02
C ALA A 231 13.70 -15.29 2.73
N TRP A 232 13.98 -16.58 2.54
CA TRP A 232 13.52 -17.37 1.40
C TRP A 232 13.13 -18.80 1.85
N PRO A 233 12.00 -18.91 2.58
CA PRO A 233 11.57 -20.20 3.12
C PRO A 233 11.21 -21.20 2.00
N PRO A 234 11.46 -22.50 2.22
CA PRO A 234 11.99 -23.10 3.44
C PRO A 234 13.53 -23.10 3.52
N ILE A 235 14.24 -22.60 2.50
CA ILE A 235 15.71 -22.75 2.40
C ILE A 235 16.44 -21.77 3.32
N VAL A 236 16.03 -20.50 3.30
CA VAL A 236 16.44 -19.50 4.26
C VAL A 236 15.23 -19.18 5.13
N GLU A 237 15.18 -19.79 6.31
CA GLU A 237 14.11 -19.56 7.27
C GLU A 237 14.04 -18.08 7.68
N GLY A 238 12.82 -17.61 7.89
CA GLY A 238 12.54 -16.26 8.34
C GLY A 238 11.23 -15.72 7.77
N GLN A 239 10.87 -14.52 8.22
CA GLN A 239 9.58 -13.88 7.90
C GLN A 239 9.76 -12.47 7.33
N VAL A 240 11.01 -11.99 7.22
CA VAL A 240 11.32 -10.59 6.94
C VAL A 240 11.94 -10.41 5.55
N ALA A 241 11.42 -9.43 4.83
CA ALA A 241 12.06 -8.75 3.71
C ALA A 241 12.41 -7.33 4.12
N ALA A 242 13.54 -6.80 3.68
CA ALA A 242 13.97 -5.45 4.01
C ALA A 242 14.62 -4.75 2.82
N ILE A 243 14.13 -3.55 2.51
CA ILE A 243 14.80 -2.62 1.60
C ILE A 243 15.63 -1.61 2.39
N TYR A 244 16.85 -1.35 1.92
CA TYR A 244 17.85 -0.53 2.61
C TYR A 244 17.91 0.87 1.99
N LEU A 245 17.15 1.80 2.56
CA LEU A 245 16.97 3.16 2.04
C LEU A 245 18.27 3.99 2.05
N GLY A 246 19.25 3.60 2.87
CA GLY A 246 20.58 4.22 2.95
C GLY A 246 21.67 3.51 2.14
N ALA A 247 21.34 2.46 1.38
CA ALA A 247 22.32 1.67 0.61
C ALA A 247 22.33 2.00 -0.88
N CYS A 248 21.17 2.26 -1.48
CA CYS A 248 21.03 2.48 -2.92
C CYS A 248 20.33 3.80 -3.23
N PRO A 249 20.70 4.50 -4.31
CA PRO A 249 20.02 5.73 -4.71
C PRO A 249 18.58 5.41 -5.15
N GLY A 250 17.69 6.35 -4.92
CA GLY A 250 16.29 6.27 -5.33
C GLY A 250 15.39 7.08 -4.42
N GLU A 251 14.14 7.19 -4.82
CA GLU A 251 13.09 7.85 -4.06
C GLU A 251 11.87 6.94 -4.04
N LEU A 252 11.11 7.01 -2.95
CA LEU A 252 9.83 6.32 -2.86
C LEU A 252 8.81 6.98 -3.78
N ALA A 253 7.84 6.20 -4.25
CA ALA A 253 6.69 6.73 -4.96
C ALA A 253 6.03 7.89 -4.17
N SER A 254 5.80 9.01 -4.86
CA SER A 254 5.26 10.23 -4.24
C SER A 254 3.74 10.18 -4.12
N GLY A 255 3.07 9.35 -4.92
CA GLY A 255 1.64 9.11 -4.88
C GLY A 255 1.28 7.62 -5.05
N PRO A 256 0.09 7.22 -4.61
CA PRO A 256 -0.33 5.82 -4.57
C PRO A 256 -0.61 5.21 -5.96
N ASN A 257 -0.75 6.05 -7.00
CA ASN A 257 -0.99 5.63 -8.38
C ASN A 257 0.24 5.83 -9.28
N ASP A 258 1.38 6.22 -8.71
CA ASP A 258 2.61 6.38 -9.47
C ASP A 258 3.05 5.02 -10.05
N SER A 259 3.83 5.08 -11.14
CA SER A 259 4.48 3.87 -11.64
C SER A 259 5.58 3.46 -10.67
N PRO A 260 5.70 2.16 -10.31
CA PRO A 260 6.76 1.70 -9.42
C PRO A 260 8.16 2.10 -9.92
N GLY A 261 8.98 2.63 -9.01
CA GLY A 261 10.41 2.82 -9.23
C GLY A 261 11.21 1.61 -8.79
N TYR A 262 12.53 1.78 -8.71
CA TYR A 262 13.43 0.71 -8.26
C TYR A 262 13.11 0.22 -6.85
N TRP A 263 12.83 1.13 -5.91
CA TRP A 263 12.60 0.78 -4.50
C TRP A 263 11.28 0.01 -4.33
N GLU A 264 10.25 0.38 -5.08
CA GLU A 264 8.97 -0.32 -5.12
C GLU A 264 9.10 -1.75 -5.68
N PHE A 265 9.83 -1.91 -6.80
CA PHE A 265 10.07 -3.24 -7.36
C PHE A 265 10.95 -4.09 -6.45
N ALA A 266 12.01 -3.52 -5.85
CA ALA A 266 12.87 -4.23 -4.90
C ALA A 266 12.09 -4.66 -3.65
N ALA A 267 11.21 -3.81 -3.13
CA ALA A 267 10.35 -4.15 -1.99
C ALA A 267 9.41 -5.32 -2.31
N LEU A 268 8.77 -5.29 -3.48
CA LEU A 268 7.90 -6.38 -3.91
C LEU A 268 8.69 -7.67 -4.16
N HIS A 269 9.82 -7.58 -4.85
CA HIS A 269 10.73 -8.70 -5.13
C HIS A 269 11.19 -9.40 -3.84
N ASP A 270 11.77 -8.63 -2.90
CA ASP A 270 12.25 -9.17 -1.62
C ASP A 270 11.10 -9.74 -0.80
N LEU A 271 9.92 -9.13 -0.84
CA LEU A 271 8.74 -9.67 -0.18
C LEU A 271 8.35 -11.04 -0.76
N LEU A 272 8.38 -11.22 -2.09
CA LEU A 272 8.03 -12.50 -2.71
C LEU A 272 8.99 -13.62 -2.29
N HIS A 273 10.27 -13.34 -2.05
CA HIS A 273 11.19 -14.31 -1.45
C HIS A 273 10.67 -14.87 -0.12
N THR A 274 10.11 -14.03 0.75
CA THR A 274 9.55 -14.47 2.05
C THR A 274 8.29 -15.34 1.91
N LEU A 275 7.66 -15.29 0.73
CA LEU A 275 6.52 -16.13 0.36
C LEU A 275 6.97 -17.48 -0.25
N GLY A 276 8.28 -17.72 -0.35
CA GLY A 276 8.89 -18.93 -0.89
C GLY A 276 9.08 -18.91 -2.40
N ILE A 277 9.08 -17.72 -3.02
CA ILE A 277 9.20 -17.52 -4.46
C ILE A 277 10.57 -16.90 -4.77
N VAL A 278 11.34 -17.36 -5.75
CA VAL A 278 11.05 -18.46 -6.68
C VAL A 278 11.48 -19.79 -6.06
N SER A 279 10.70 -20.84 -6.23
CA SER A 279 11.09 -22.16 -5.69
C SER A 279 12.32 -22.71 -6.42
N SER A 280 13.17 -23.48 -5.72
CA SER A 280 14.37 -24.10 -6.34
C SER A 280 14.05 -25.16 -7.40
N ALA A 281 12.80 -25.59 -7.49
CA ALA A 281 12.31 -26.54 -8.49
C ALA A 281 11.78 -25.85 -9.76
N ALA A 282 11.74 -24.50 -9.79
CA ALA A 282 11.25 -23.76 -10.94
C ALA A 282 12.11 -24.04 -12.19
N PRO A 283 11.50 -24.25 -13.38
CA PRO A 283 12.19 -24.61 -14.61
C PRO A 283 13.38 -23.72 -14.97
N HIS A 284 13.27 -22.41 -14.72
CA HIS A 284 14.30 -21.41 -15.04
C HIS A 284 15.04 -20.89 -13.81
N HIS A 285 14.97 -21.59 -12.66
CA HIS A 285 15.74 -21.21 -11.48
C HIS A 285 17.24 -21.13 -11.77
N THR A 286 17.87 -20.02 -11.39
CA THR A 286 19.30 -19.83 -11.66
C THR A 286 20.17 -20.39 -10.54
N ALA A 287 21.02 -21.37 -10.87
CA ALA A 287 21.91 -22.02 -9.89
C ALA A 287 22.97 -21.09 -9.27
N ASN A 288 23.27 -19.96 -9.93
CA ASN A 288 24.26 -18.96 -9.48
C ASN A 288 23.62 -17.76 -8.77
N SER A 289 22.28 -17.62 -8.81
CA SER A 289 21.53 -16.58 -8.12
C SER A 289 20.25 -17.21 -7.54
N TRP A 290 20.38 -17.82 -6.37
CA TRP A 290 19.31 -18.63 -5.80
C TRP A 290 18.06 -17.79 -5.53
N GLY A 291 16.89 -18.36 -5.83
CA GLY A 291 15.59 -17.72 -5.66
C GLY A 291 15.15 -16.89 -6.86
N HIS A 292 15.92 -16.90 -7.96
CA HIS A 292 15.73 -16.00 -9.09
C HIS A 292 15.64 -16.72 -10.44
N VAL A 293 15.13 -15.99 -11.43
CA VAL A 293 15.04 -16.38 -12.85
C VAL A 293 15.95 -15.49 -13.73
N PRO A 294 16.27 -15.88 -14.99
CA PRO A 294 17.25 -15.18 -15.82
C PRO A 294 16.70 -14.04 -16.69
N GLU A 295 15.39 -13.86 -16.78
CA GLU A 295 14.76 -12.88 -17.68
C GLU A 295 14.73 -11.47 -17.05
N PRO A 296 15.34 -10.44 -17.67
CA PRO A 296 15.39 -9.09 -17.10
C PRO A 296 14.02 -8.38 -17.00
N GLU A 297 13.04 -8.84 -17.78
CA GLU A 297 11.65 -8.38 -17.74
C GLU A 297 10.83 -8.99 -16.59
N ASP A 298 11.36 -10.04 -15.96
CA ASP A 298 10.73 -10.73 -14.83
C ASP A 298 10.96 -9.99 -13.52
N LEU A 299 9.94 -9.97 -12.67
CA LEU A 299 10.07 -9.38 -11.35
C LEU A 299 11.17 -10.08 -10.54
N MET A 300 11.33 -11.40 -10.65
CA MET A 300 12.30 -12.20 -9.91
C MET A 300 13.63 -12.39 -10.62
N TYR A 301 13.99 -11.50 -11.55
CA TYR A 301 15.29 -11.50 -12.23
C TYR A 301 16.47 -11.47 -11.25
N GLY A 302 17.40 -12.41 -11.40
CA GLY A 302 18.56 -12.59 -10.51
C GLY A 302 19.77 -11.73 -10.83
N GLY A 303 19.64 -10.81 -11.78
CA GLY A 303 20.76 -10.07 -12.35
C GLY A 303 21.50 -10.84 -13.44
N GLY A 304 22.46 -10.16 -14.07
CA GLY A 304 23.12 -10.64 -15.27
C GLY A 304 23.71 -9.47 -16.06
N THR A 305 23.85 -9.63 -17.39
CA THR A 305 24.41 -8.58 -18.25
C THR A 305 23.40 -7.48 -18.60
N SER A 306 22.11 -7.75 -18.42
CA SER A 306 21.02 -6.83 -18.75
C SER A 306 20.55 -6.06 -17.51
N PRO A 307 20.14 -4.80 -17.65
CA PRO A 307 19.48 -4.06 -16.58
C PRO A 307 18.15 -4.73 -16.20
N TRP A 308 17.74 -4.57 -14.95
CA TRP A 308 16.46 -5.06 -14.46
C TRP A 308 15.35 -4.07 -14.80
N GLU A 309 14.40 -4.49 -15.64
CA GLU A 309 13.28 -3.66 -16.09
C GLU A 309 11.98 -4.48 -16.02
N PRO A 310 11.43 -4.71 -14.81
CA PRO A 310 10.22 -5.51 -14.65
C PRO A 310 9.06 -4.98 -15.48
N THR A 311 8.53 -5.82 -16.36
CA THR A 311 7.31 -5.52 -17.14
C THR A 311 6.21 -6.55 -16.92
N THR A 312 6.58 -7.73 -16.40
CA THR A 312 5.65 -8.78 -15.98
C THR A 312 6.04 -9.26 -14.58
N VAL A 313 5.11 -9.99 -13.94
CA VAL A 313 5.45 -10.76 -12.75
C VAL A 313 6.33 -11.92 -13.20
N ASP A 314 5.75 -12.93 -13.81
CA ASP A 314 6.43 -14.13 -14.28
C ASP A 314 6.47 -14.15 -15.82
N VAL A 315 7.66 -14.22 -16.42
CA VAL A 315 7.83 -14.35 -17.87
C VAL A 315 7.46 -15.78 -18.28
N ASN A 316 6.53 -15.91 -19.22
CA ASN A 316 5.91 -17.17 -19.65
C ASN A 316 4.95 -17.81 -18.63
N GLY A 317 5.04 -17.48 -17.34
CA GLY A 317 4.10 -17.99 -16.34
C GLY A 317 4.34 -19.46 -16.02
N ASP A 318 5.61 -19.88 -15.97
CA ASP A 318 6.00 -21.27 -15.76
C ASP A 318 6.93 -21.49 -14.55
N ASP A 319 7.33 -20.43 -13.85
CA ASP A 319 8.24 -20.52 -12.71
C ASP A 319 7.54 -20.39 -11.35
N TYR A 320 6.63 -19.42 -11.19
CA TYR A 320 6.01 -19.12 -9.89
C TYR A 320 4.66 -18.39 -9.93
N PHE A 321 4.14 -18.00 -11.09
CA PHE A 321 2.78 -17.47 -11.23
C PHE A 321 2.05 -17.97 -12.49
N SER A 322 1.12 -18.91 -12.29
CA SER A 322 0.11 -19.30 -13.29
C SER A 322 -0.99 -20.15 -12.64
N PRO A 323 -2.24 -20.12 -13.14
CA PRO A 323 -3.33 -20.93 -12.60
C PRO A 323 -3.09 -22.44 -12.75
N ASN A 324 -2.15 -22.87 -13.60
CA ASN A 324 -1.88 -24.27 -13.91
C ASN A 324 -0.45 -24.69 -13.56
N LEU A 325 0.24 -23.98 -12.65
CA LEU A 325 1.55 -24.41 -12.20
C LEU A 325 1.46 -25.77 -11.47
N PRO A 326 2.47 -26.65 -11.63
CA PRO A 326 2.57 -27.87 -10.84
C PRO A 326 2.57 -27.58 -9.34
N ASP A 327 1.88 -28.42 -8.55
CA ASP A 327 1.80 -28.30 -7.07
C ASP A 327 3.17 -28.34 -6.37
N SER A 328 4.21 -28.83 -7.05
CA SER A 328 5.58 -28.85 -6.55
C SER A 328 6.26 -27.47 -6.55
N LEU A 329 5.69 -26.49 -7.26
CA LEU A 329 6.22 -25.14 -7.34
C LEU A 329 5.48 -24.21 -6.38
N SER A 330 6.22 -23.29 -5.77
CA SER A 330 5.61 -22.17 -5.03
C SER A 330 4.84 -21.30 -6.03
N ASN A 331 3.52 -21.23 -5.87
CA ASN A 331 2.66 -20.46 -6.74
C ASN A 331 2.10 -19.23 -6.02
N LEU A 332 2.41 -18.04 -6.54
CA LEU A 332 1.93 -16.76 -6.01
C LEU A 332 0.40 -16.69 -6.00
N ALA A 333 -0.28 -17.26 -6.99
CA ALA A 333 -1.73 -17.19 -7.14
C ALA A 333 -2.49 -17.93 -6.02
N THR A 334 -1.86 -18.90 -5.37
CA THR A 334 -2.45 -19.74 -4.32
C THR A 334 -1.80 -19.50 -2.96
N ASN A 335 -0.92 -18.50 -2.84
CA ASN A 335 -0.22 -18.20 -1.60
C ASN A 335 -1.20 -17.58 -0.58
N VAL A 336 -1.11 -17.98 0.70
CA VAL A 336 -2.03 -17.54 1.76
C VAL A 336 -1.97 -16.04 2.08
N PHE A 337 -0.87 -15.37 1.70
CA PHE A 337 -0.68 -13.93 1.83
C PHE A 337 -1.17 -13.15 0.59
N VAL A 338 -1.80 -13.81 -0.37
CA VAL A 338 -2.26 -13.24 -1.64
C VAL A 338 -3.73 -13.57 -1.86
N GLU A 339 -4.48 -12.62 -2.43
CA GLU A 339 -5.90 -12.81 -2.74
C GLU A 339 -6.27 -12.18 -4.09
N PRO A 340 -7.36 -12.62 -4.74
CA PRO A 340 -7.86 -11.97 -5.94
C PRO A 340 -8.33 -10.53 -5.66
N VAL A 341 -8.06 -9.61 -6.59
CA VAL A 341 -8.60 -8.25 -6.52
C VAL A 341 -10.11 -8.29 -6.71
N ALA A 342 -10.87 -7.67 -5.80
CA ALA A 342 -12.32 -7.57 -5.93
C ALA A 342 -12.73 -6.87 -7.25
N ALA A 343 -13.72 -7.44 -7.95
CA ALA A 343 -14.12 -7.02 -9.29
C ALA A 343 -14.52 -5.53 -9.42
N THR A 344 -14.92 -4.89 -8.32
CA THR A 344 -15.30 -3.46 -8.27
C THR A 344 -14.12 -2.48 -8.25
N VAL A 345 -12.92 -2.93 -7.84
CA VAL A 345 -11.69 -2.10 -7.81
C VAL A 345 -10.98 -2.09 -9.18
N ALA A 346 -11.18 -3.13 -9.98
CA ALA A 346 -10.53 -3.33 -11.28
C ALA A 346 -10.90 -2.30 -12.36
N ALA A 347 -11.95 -1.49 -12.16
CA ALA A 347 -12.49 -0.56 -13.16
C ALA A 347 -11.93 0.87 -13.09
N ALA A 348 -11.11 1.22 -12.08
CA ALA A 348 -10.77 2.61 -11.78
C ALA A 348 -9.39 3.12 -12.26
N SER A 349 -8.58 2.35 -13.02
CA SER A 349 -7.22 2.79 -13.38
C SER A 349 -6.80 2.47 -14.82
N ALA A 350 -6.46 3.51 -15.58
CA ALA A 350 -5.84 3.46 -16.93
C ALA A 350 -4.96 4.72 -17.16
N PRO A 351 -3.99 4.74 -18.11
CA PRO A 351 -3.21 3.67 -18.73
C PRO A 351 -1.72 3.70 -18.30
N ALA A 352 -0.95 2.69 -18.74
CA ALA A 352 0.48 2.52 -18.48
C ALA A 352 1.32 3.74 -18.93
N GLY A 353 2.03 4.35 -17.99
CA GLY A 353 3.04 5.38 -18.26
C GLY A 353 4.36 4.76 -18.73
N VAL A 354 5.15 5.54 -19.46
CA VAL A 354 6.48 5.16 -19.93
C VAL A 354 7.40 4.94 -18.72
N HIS A 355 7.91 3.71 -18.58
CA HIS A 355 8.84 3.32 -17.52
C HIS A 355 10.17 4.09 -17.67
N PRO A 356 10.71 4.69 -16.60
CA PRO A 356 12.10 5.16 -16.61
C PRO A 356 13.03 3.94 -16.76
N ARG A 357 13.97 4.00 -17.70
CA ARG A 357 15.02 2.98 -17.85
C ARG A 357 15.84 2.91 -16.56
N ILE A 358 15.83 1.77 -15.89
CA ILE A 358 16.69 1.52 -14.73
C ILE A 358 18.09 1.14 -15.28
N SER A 359 18.84 2.13 -15.77
CA SER A 359 20.26 1.96 -16.14
C SER A 359 21.09 2.11 -14.85
N SER A 360 22.07 1.27 -14.49
CA SER A 360 22.88 0.29 -15.21
C SER A 360 23.38 -0.73 -14.17
N ILE A 361 23.24 -2.03 -14.45
CA ILE A 361 23.77 -3.14 -13.65
C ILE A 361 23.21 -3.11 -12.21
N LEU A 362 22.23 -3.97 -11.93
CA LEU A 362 21.91 -4.33 -10.55
C LEU A 362 23.21 -4.56 -9.79
N PRO A 363 23.49 -3.85 -8.68
CA PRO A 363 24.37 -4.42 -7.69
C PRO A 363 23.77 -5.80 -7.39
N ALA A 364 24.53 -6.86 -7.67
CA ALA A 364 24.05 -8.22 -7.49
C ALA A 364 23.42 -8.31 -6.10
N HIS A 365 22.13 -8.65 -6.02
CA HIS A 365 21.57 -9.09 -4.75
C HIS A 365 22.45 -10.27 -4.33
N SER A 366 22.97 -10.25 -3.11
CA SER A 366 23.86 -11.34 -2.69
C SER A 366 23.08 -12.64 -2.85
N PRO A 367 23.66 -13.67 -3.51
CA PRO A 367 23.06 -14.98 -3.49
C PRO A 367 22.84 -15.36 -2.03
N PHE A 368 21.66 -15.88 -1.70
CA PHE A 368 21.39 -16.41 -0.36
C PHE A 368 22.62 -17.21 0.09
N PRO A 369 23.31 -16.78 1.16
CA PRO A 369 24.54 -17.44 1.56
C PRO A 369 24.20 -18.90 1.84
N LYS A 370 24.97 -19.82 1.24
CA LYS A 370 24.80 -21.25 1.48
C LYS A 370 24.81 -21.50 3.00
N PRO A 371 23.87 -22.30 3.52
CA PRO A 371 23.84 -22.65 4.94
C PRO A 371 25.14 -23.30 5.42
#